data_AF-K5X7U4-F1
#
_entry.id   AF-K5X7U4-F1
#
_cell.length_a   1.000
_cell.length_b   1.000
_cell.length_c   1.000
_cell.angle_alpha   90.00
_cell.angle_beta   90.00
_cell.angle_gamma   90.00
#
_symmetry.space_group_name_H-M   'P 1'
#
loop_
_entity.id
_entity.type
_entity.pdbx_description
1 polymer ?
#
loop_
_entity_poly.entity_id
_entity_poly.type
_entity_poly.pdbx_seq_one_letter_code
_entity_poly.pdbx_strand_id
1 'polypeptide(L)'
;MLDLQSLKLATAMRSIDPSRQLCRYEVPGGGVCHDDGCNDVHISRLQIGVNWETAEPSDEETANFLLAAMPYEWQAKNHVTVGKMMAALTLVRQSASLMTLSYEERIRRALLILEPQPPPGVPRTS
;
A
#
# COMPACT_ATOMS: atom_id res chain seq x y z
N MET A 1 12.88 6.68 2.13
CA MET A 1 12.07 5.75 1.31
C MET A 1 10.86 5.41 2.14
N LEU A 2 9.65 5.61 1.63
CA LEU A 2 8.42 5.41 2.40
C LEU A 2 8.21 3.90 2.63
N ASP A 3 7.99 3.47 3.86
CA ASP A 3 7.77 2.05 4.16
C ASP A 3 6.30 1.67 3.90
N LEU A 4 6.05 1.10 2.73
CA LEU A 4 4.72 0.60 2.36
C LEU A 4 4.41 -0.77 2.96
N GLN A 5 5.40 -1.47 3.54
CA GLN A 5 5.16 -2.78 4.15
C GLN A 5 4.24 -2.67 5.36
N SER A 6 4.42 -1.63 6.17
CA SER A 6 3.55 -1.37 7.32
C SER A 6 2.07 -1.22 6.92
N LEU A 7 1.79 -0.56 5.79
CA LEU A 7 0.43 -0.42 5.27
C LEU A 7 -0.10 -1.75 4.70
N LYS A 8 0.68 -2.46 3.89
CA LYS A 8 0.30 -3.78 3.35
C LYS A 8 0.03 -4.78 4.47
N LEU A 9 0.84 -4.77 5.53
CA LEU A 9 0.64 -5.61 6.72
C LEU A 9 -0.66 -5.28 7.44
N ALA A 10 -0.95 -3.99 7.67
CA ALA A 10 -2.20 -3.57 8.29
C ALA A 10 -3.43 -3.99 7.47
N THR A 11 -3.38 -3.85 6.14
CA THR A 11 -4.43 -4.31 5.24
C THR A 11 -4.59 -5.84 5.25
N ALA A 12 -3.47 -6.58 5.21
CA ALA A 12 -3.49 -8.04 5.33
C ALA A 12 -4.07 -8.51 6.67
N MET A 13 -3.74 -7.84 7.78
CA MET A 13 -4.30 -8.16 9.10
C MET A 13 -5.82 -7.97 9.17
N ARG A 14 -6.38 -6.98 8.45
CA ARG A 14 -7.84 -6.81 8.34
C ARG A 14 -8.53 -7.90 7.50
N SER A 15 -7.79 -8.54 6.60
CA SER A 15 -8.29 -9.67 5.80
C SER A 15 -8.32 -11.00 6.57
N ILE A 16 -7.72 -11.03 7.76
CA ILE A 16 -7.81 -12.17 8.67
C ILE A 16 -9.24 -12.24 9.19
N ASP A 17 -9.87 -13.39 8.97
CA ASP A 17 -11.21 -13.68 9.48
C ASP A 17 -11.21 -13.62 11.02
N PRO A 18 -11.95 -12.68 11.63
CA PRO A 18 -11.98 -12.51 13.08
C PRO A 18 -12.64 -13.70 13.81
N SER A 19 -13.32 -14.59 13.09
CA SER A 19 -13.88 -15.82 13.63
C SER A 19 -12.88 -16.98 13.72
N ARG A 20 -11.71 -16.84 13.09
CA ARG A 20 -10.65 -17.86 13.13
C ARG A 20 -9.70 -17.61 14.30
N GLN A 21 -9.34 -18.68 15.00
CA GLN A 21 -8.39 -18.60 16.11
C GLN A 21 -6.95 -18.66 15.61
N LEU A 22 -6.03 -18.10 16.39
CA LEU A 22 -4.60 -18.23 16.13
C LEU A 22 -4.18 -19.69 16.35
N CYS A 23 -3.42 -20.26 15.42
CA CYS A 23 -2.93 -21.62 15.56
C CYS A 23 -2.07 -21.75 16.82
N ARG A 24 -2.42 -22.70 17.68
CA ARG A 24 -1.74 -22.96 18.96
C ARG A 24 -0.24 -23.24 18.84
N TYR A 25 0.24 -23.69 17.68
CA TYR A 25 1.65 -23.97 17.44
C TYR A 25 2.46 -22.71 17.15
N GLU A 26 1.80 -21.62 16.77
CA GLU A 26 2.42 -20.32 16.48
C GLU A 26 2.66 -19.50 17.76
N VAL A 27 2.31 -20.00 18.96
CA VAL A 27 2.51 -19.31 20.24
C VAL A 27 3.39 -20.18 21.15
N PRO A 28 4.57 -19.72 21.60
CA PRO A 28 5.14 -18.37 21.50
C PRO A 28 6.09 -18.20 20.30
N GLY A 29 5.56 -18.22 19.07
CA GLY A 29 6.22 -17.70 17.87
C GLY A 29 7.22 -18.61 17.14
N GLY A 30 7.39 -19.86 17.55
CA GLY A 30 8.45 -20.74 17.01
C GLY A 30 8.02 -22.11 16.48
N GLY A 31 6.74 -22.47 16.58
CA GLY A 31 6.26 -23.78 16.11
C GLY A 31 5.76 -23.72 14.68
N VAL A 32 6.18 -24.70 13.87
CA VAL A 32 5.68 -24.89 12.51
C VAL A 32 4.47 -25.80 12.56
N CYS A 33 3.32 -25.33 12.07
CA CYS A 33 2.19 -26.20 11.84
C CYS A 33 2.43 -27.06 10.59
N HIS A 34 2.31 -28.37 10.76
CA HIS A 34 2.49 -29.35 9.68
C HIS A 34 1.15 -29.82 9.09
N ASP A 35 0.04 -29.23 9.54
CA ASP A 35 -1.29 -29.58 9.06
C ASP A 35 -1.65 -28.73 7.83
N ASP A 36 -1.89 -29.41 6.71
CA ASP A 36 -2.29 -28.80 5.44
C ASP A 36 -3.75 -28.34 5.46
N GLY A 37 -4.59 -28.97 6.31
CA GLY A 37 -6.00 -28.66 6.48
C GLY A 37 -6.30 -27.72 7.66
N CYS A 38 -5.29 -27.10 8.26
CA CYS A 38 -5.50 -26.26 9.44
C CYS A 38 -6.35 -25.02 9.10
N ASN A 39 -7.50 -24.89 9.77
CA ASN A 39 -8.42 -23.76 9.60
C ASN A 39 -8.06 -22.53 10.47
N ASP A 40 -7.07 -22.67 11.34
CA ASP A 40 -6.60 -21.60 12.22
C ASP A 40 -5.69 -20.62 11.47
N VAL A 41 -5.51 -19.43 12.03
CA VAL A 41 -4.63 -18.39 11.51
C VAL A 41 -3.17 -18.78 11.78
N HIS A 42 -2.34 -18.78 10.74
CA HIS A 42 -0.90 -19.06 10.84
C HIS A 42 -0.10 -17.79 10.58
N ILE A 43 0.49 -17.18 11.62
CA ILE A 43 1.28 -15.94 11.49
C ILE A 43 2.49 -16.17 10.57
N SER A 44 3.14 -17.32 10.68
CA SER A 44 4.23 -17.71 9.78
C SER A 44 3.79 -17.78 8.32
N ARG A 45 2.54 -18.20 8.06
CA ARG A 45 1.94 -18.13 6.71
C ARG A 45 1.45 -16.71 6.39
N LEU A 46 1.17 -15.81 7.33
CA LEU A 46 0.94 -14.40 7.00
C LEU A 46 2.20 -13.74 6.43
N GLN A 47 3.39 -14.15 6.89
CA GLN A 47 4.67 -13.67 6.38
C GLN A 47 5.08 -14.33 5.05
N ILE A 48 4.66 -15.58 4.79
CA ILE A 48 5.17 -16.41 3.68
C ILE A 48 4.08 -16.79 2.64
N GLY A 49 2.80 -16.74 2.97
CA GLY A 49 1.70 -17.38 2.20
C GLY A 49 0.33 -16.69 2.20
N VAL A 50 0.09 -15.65 2.99
CA VAL A 50 -0.82 -14.60 2.55
C VAL A 50 -0.06 -13.89 1.47
N ASN A 51 -0.66 -13.84 0.29
CA ASN A 51 -0.13 -13.05 -0.79
C ASN A 51 -0.32 -11.57 -0.37
N TRP A 52 0.51 -11.08 0.56
CA TRP A 52 0.55 -9.69 1.02
C TRP A 52 0.94 -8.76 -0.12
N GLU A 53 1.52 -9.31 -1.19
CA GLU A 53 1.66 -8.64 -2.47
C GLU A 53 0.30 -8.38 -3.15
N THR A 54 -0.74 -9.19 -2.88
CA THR A 54 -2.09 -9.03 -3.47
C THR A 54 -3.12 -8.34 -2.57
N ALA A 55 -2.88 -8.23 -1.26
CA ALA A 55 -3.72 -7.46 -0.37
C ALA A 55 -3.43 -5.96 -0.56
N GLU A 56 -3.94 -5.41 -1.66
CA GLU A 56 -3.73 -4.01 -1.99
C GLU A 56 -4.62 -3.11 -1.14
N PRO A 57 -4.04 -2.13 -0.41
CA PRO A 57 -4.81 -1.13 0.32
C PRO A 57 -5.68 -0.31 -0.63
N SER A 58 -6.84 0.15 -0.15
CA SER A 58 -7.69 1.07 -0.91
C SER A 58 -6.98 2.40 -1.19
N ASP A 59 -7.46 3.16 -2.17
CA ASP A 59 -6.88 4.49 -2.47
C ASP A 59 -7.03 5.46 -1.29
N GLU A 60 -8.09 5.30 -0.50
CA GLU A 60 -8.34 6.11 0.70
C GLU A 60 -7.33 5.77 1.82
N GLU A 61 -7.13 4.48 2.12
CA GLU A 61 -6.13 4.03 3.08
C GLU A 61 -4.72 4.47 2.64
N THR A 62 -4.43 4.29 1.36
CA THR A 62 -3.16 4.71 0.75
C THR A 62 -2.97 6.22 0.85
N ALA A 63 -4.00 7.02 0.56
CA ALA A 63 -3.91 8.47 0.62
C ALA A 63 -3.68 8.98 2.06
N ASN A 64 -4.42 8.43 3.03
CA ASN A 64 -4.25 8.79 4.44
C ASN A 64 -2.87 8.40 4.96
N PHE A 65 -2.39 7.19 4.63
CA PHE A 65 -1.06 6.73 5.00
C PHE A 65 0.04 7.62 4.39
N LEU A 66 -0.06 7.92 3.10
CA LEU A 66 0.90 8.79 2.41
C LEU A 66 0.94 10.18 3.03
N LEU A 67 -0.21 10.77 3.35
CA LEU A 67 -0.25 12.08 3.99
C LEU A 67 0.29 12.08 5.42
N ALA A 68 0.11 10.99 6.17
CA ALA A 68 0.70 10.85 7.49
C ALA A 68 2.24 10.68 7.42
N ALA A 69 2.74 10.00 6.39
CA ALA A 69 4.16 9.67 6.24
C ALA A 69 4.99 10.74 5.52
N MET A 70 4.35 11.65 4.76
CA MET A 70 5.04 12.68 3.99
C MET A 70 5.33 13.93 4.83
N PRO A 71 6.47 14.62 4.64
CA PRO A 71 6.77 15.87 5.35
C PRO A 71 5.71 16.95 5.10
N TYR A 72 5.27 17.63 6.16
CA TYR A 72 4.27 18.71 6.07
C TYR A 72 4.67 19.80 5.06
N GLU A 73 5.95 20.18 5.02
CA GLU A 73 6.45 21.20 4.09
C GLU A 73 6.25 20.81 2.61
N TRP A 74 6.44 19.53 2.28
CA TRP A 74 6.19 19.03 0.94
C TRP A 74 4.70 19.07 0.61
N GLN A 75 3.84 18.70 1.56
CA GLN A 75 2.39 18.75 1.38
C GLN A 75 1.91 20.19 1.16
N ALA A 76 2.40 21.14 1.97
CA ALA A 76 2.08 22.56 1.86
C ALA A 76 2.56 23.14 0.53
N LYS A 77 3.80 22.86 0.13
CA LYS A 77 4.39 23.33 -1.14
C LYS A 77 3.62 22.85 -2.37
N ASN A 78 3.14 21.60 -2.34
CA ASN A 78 2.41 20.98 -3.44
C ASN A 78 0.88 21.12 -3.31
N HIS A 79 0.41 21.82 -2.26
CA HIS A 79 -1.00 21.96 -1.91
C HIS A 79 -1.76 20.63 -1.91
N VAL A 80 -1.14 19.57 -1.36
CA VAL A 80 -1.68 18.21 -1.38
C VAL A 80 -2.69 18.04 -0.25
N THR A 81 -3.88 17.58 -0.63
CA THR A 81 -4.95 17.19 0.29
C THR A 81 -5.27 15.71 0.10
N VAL A 82 -6.02 15.10 1.03
CA VAL A 82 -6.53 13.72 0.88
C VAL A 82 -7.23 13.55 -0.47
N GLY A 83 -8.11 14.48 -0.82
CA GLY A 83 -8.83 14.46 -2.10
C GLY A 83 -7.92 14.50 -3.33
N LYS A 84 -6.86 15.33 -3.33
CA LYS A 84 -5.90 15.37 -4.44
C LYS A 84 -5.08 14.09 -4.54
N MET A 85 -4.64 13.55 -3.41
CA MET A 85 -3.89 12.29 -3.36
C MET A 85 -4.76 11.14 -3.90
N MET A 86 -6.01 11.03 -3.44
CA MET A 86 -6.97 10.04 -3.95
C MET A 86 -7.25 10.21 -5.44
N ALA A 87 -7.41 11.44 -5.93
CA ALA A 87 -7.61 11.71 -7.34
C ALA A 87 -6.41 11.25 -8.18
N ALA A 88 -5.18 11.51 -7.72
CA ALA A 88 -3.97 11.05 -8.39
C ALA A 88 -3.86 9.52 -8.42
N LEU A 89 -4.14 8.84 -7.30
CA LEU A 89 -4.18 7.38 -7.22
C LEU A 89 -5.24 6.78 -8.16
N THR A 90 -6.44 7.38 -8.19
CA THR A 90 -7.54 6.96 -9.06
C THR A 90 -7.17 7.13 -10.53
N LEU A 91 -6.56 8.26 -10.89
CA LEU A 91 -6.14 8.55 -12.26
C LEU A 91 -5.09 7.54 -12.75
N VAL A 92 -4.12 7.20 -11.89
CA VAL A 92 -3.11 6.18 -12.22
C VAL A 92 -3.75 4.79 -12.36
N ARG A 93 -4.70 4.44 -11.48
CA ARG A 93 -5.41 3.16 -11.59
C ARG A 93 -6.24 3.05 -12.86
N GLN A 94 -6.86 4.14 -13.31
CA GLN A 94 -7.68 4.17 -14.53
C GLN A 94 -6.85 4.21 -15.82
N SER A 95 -5.68 4.87 -15.79
CA SER A 95 -4.77 4.95 -16.94
C SER A 95 -3.88 3.73 -17.10
N ALA A 96 -3.63 2.99 -16.02
CA ALA A 96 -3.02 1.68 -16.07
C ALA A 96 -4.04 0.64 -16.51
N SER A 97 -3.69 -0.19 -17.50
CA SER A 97 -4.39 -1.47 -17.63
C SER A 97 -4.14 -2.23 -16.33
N LEU A 98 -5.19 -2.71 -15.65
CA LEU A 98 -5.16 -3.27 -14.30
C LEU A 98 -4.11 -4.39 -14.08
N MET A 99 -3.51 -4.94 -15.14
CA MET A 99 -2.50 -5.99 -15.08
C MET A 99 -1.04 -5.55 -15.27
N THR A 100 -0.73 -4.27 -15.55
CA THR A 100 0.63 -3.89 -15.97
C THR A 100 1.46 -3.13 -14.94
N LEU A 101 0.87 -2.55 -13.89
CA LEU A 101 1.62 -1.76 -12.91
C LEU A 101 1.49 -2.35 -11.50
N SER A 102 2.63 -2.55 -10.84
CA SER A 102 2.67 -2.90 -9.42
C SER A 102 2.09 -1.77 -8.55
N TYR A 103 1.62 -2.11 -7.35
CA TYR A 103 1.12 -1.14 -6.36
C TYR A 103 2.12 0.00 -6.09
N GLU A 104 3.41 -0.33 -5.92
CA GLU A 104 4.47 0.65 -5.68
C GLU A 104 4.65 1.62 -6.86
N GLU A 105 4.61 1.10 -8.08
CA GLU A 105 4.72 1.93 -9.28
C GLU A 105 3.50 2.85 -9.44
N ARG A 106 2.31 2.40 -9.02
CA ARG A 106 1.11 3.25 -9.01
C ARG A 106 1.24 4.41 -8.03
N ILE A 107 1.76 4.16 -6.83
CA ILE A 107 2.03 5.22 -5.84
C ILE A 107 3.08 6.19 -6.38
N ARG A 108 4.17 5.67 -6.95
CA ARG A 108 5.24 6.50 -7.52
C ARG A 108 4.70 7.45 -8.58
N ARG A 109 3.87 6.96 -9.50
CA ARG A 109 3.23 7.79 -10.53
C ARG A 109 2.23 8.79 -9.95
N ALA A 110 1.47 8.40 -8.93
CA ALA A 110 0.55 9.30 -8.26
C ALA A 110 1.28 10.48 -7.61
N LEU A 111 2.42 10.23 -6.96
CA LEU A 111 3.27 11.28 -6.40
C LEU A 111 3.83 12.22 -7.48
N LEU A 112 4.24 11.69 -8.64
CA LEU A 112 4.70 12.52 -9.77
C LEU A 112 3.61 13.43 -10.34
N ILE A 113 2.34 13.02 -10.30
CA ILE A 113 1.21 13.86 -10.72
C ILE A 113 0.99 15.03 -9.75
N LEU A 114 1.33 14.82 -8.47
CA LEU A 114 1.15 15.82 -7.41
C LEU A 114 2.33 16.79 -7.31
N GLU A 115 3.49 16.43 -7.84
CA GLU A 115 4.60 17.38 -7.96
C GLU A 115 4.23 18.52 -8.92
N PRO A 116 4.74 19.75 -8.68
CA PRO A 116 4.38 20.90 -9.48
C PRO A 116 4.93 20.67 -10.88
N GLN A 117 4.05 20.56 -11.87
CA GLN A 117 4.46 20.59 -13.26
C GLN A 117 5.23 21.89 -13.51
N PRO A 118 6.40 21.86 -14.19
CA PRO A 118 7.02 23.08 -14.64
C PRO A 118 6.01 23.85 -15.50
N PRO A 119 5.97 25.19 -15.41
CA PRO A 119 5.00 25.98 -16.16
C PRO A 119 5.08 25.64 -17.65
N PRO A 120 3.93 25.46 -18.33
CA PRO A 120 3.90 25.12 -19.74
C PRO A 120 4.50 26.30 -20.52
N GLY A 121 5.75 26.17 -20.94
CA GLY A 121 6.44 27.22 -21.69
C GLY A 121 7.94 27.39 -21.45
N VAL A 122 8.59 26.59 -20.59
CA VAL A 122 10.07 26.62 -20.53
C VAL A 122 10.62 25.60 -21.52
N PRO A 123 11.18 26.02 -22.67
CA PRO A 123 11.88 25.09 -23.55
C PRO A 123 13.07 24.51 -22.80
N ARG A 124 13.23 23.17 -22.84
CA ARG A 124 14.45 22.50 -22.40
C ARG A 124 15.56 22.93 -23.35
N THR A 125 16.36 23.92 -22.95
CA THR A 125 17.56 24.31 -23.68
C THR A 125 18.58 23.18 -23.51
N SER A 126 18.81 22.45 -24.59
CA SER A 126 20.06 21.71 -24.86
C SER A 126 20.76 22.41 -26.01
#